data_AF-A0A936HK55-F1
#
_entry.id   AF-A0A936HK55-F1
#
_cell.length_a   1.000
_cell.length_b   1.000
_cell.length_c   1.000
_cell.angle_alpha   90.00
_cell.angle_beta   90.00
_cell.angle_gamma   90.00
#
_symmetry.space_group_name_H-M   'P 1'
#
loop_
_entity.id
_entity.type
_entity.pdbx_description
1 polymer ?
#
loop_
_entity_poly.entity_id
_entity_poly.type
_entity_poly.pdbx_seq_one_letter_code
_entity_poly.pdbx_strand_id
1 'polypeptide(L)' 'MTADEWQAHVTREAAKAMGQWLEGRGRLHQPIAALTLPELEAMAANAIARFIVLASHRIKDQPDDAEDLTRLLLG' A
#
# COMPACT_ATOMS: atom_id res chain seq x y z
N MET A 1 -22.29 -3.37 0.92
CA MET A 1 -21.16 -3.01 1.81
C MET A 1 -21.23 -1.53 2.10
N THR A 2 -21.05 -1.14 3.35
CA THR A 2 -20.85 0.27 3.76
C THR A 2 -19.46 0.75 3.32
N ALA A 3 -19.21 2.07 3.39
CA ALA A 3 -17.89 2.63 3.12
C ALA A 3 -16.82 2.03 4.05
N ASP A 4 -17.15 1.81 5.32
CA ASP A 4 -16.24 1.23 6.31
C ASP A 4 -15.97 -0.25 6.02
N GLU A 5 -17.00 -1.02 5.64
CA GLU A 5 -16.84 -2.43 5.24
C GLU A 5 -15.97 -2.56 3.98
N TRP A 6 -16.14 -1.64 3.02
CA TRP A 6 -15.30 -1.57 1.83
C TRP A 6 -13.86 -1.23 2.17
N GLN A 7 -13.64 -0.21 3.01
CA GLN A 7 -12.31 0.19 3.44
C GLN A 7 -11.57 -0.95 4.16
N ALA A 8 -12.26 -1.65 5.07
CA ALA A 8 -11.71 -2.80 5.76
C ALA A 8 -11.36 -3.93 4.79
N HIS A 9 -12.24 -4.21 3.82
CA HIS A 9 -12.00 -5.23 2.79
C HIS A 9 -10.75 -4.92 1.95
N VAL A 10 -10.64 -3.71 1.39
CA VAL A 10 -9.49 -3.37 0.52
C VAL A 10 -8.17 -3.30 1.31
N THR A 11 -8.21 -2.85 2.58
CA THR A 11 -7.03 -2.84 3.45
C THR A 11 -6.54 -4.27 3.71
N ARG A 12 -7.46 -5.21 3.94
CA ARG A 12 -7.15 -6.62 4.14
C ARG A 12 -6.55 -7.27 2.90
N GLU A 13 -7.08 -6.97 1.71
CA GLU A 13 -6.51 -7.50 0.46
C GLU A 13 -5.11 -6.93 0.19
N ALA A 14 -4.90 -5.64 0.45
CA ALA A 14 -3.58 -5.02 0.37
C ALA A 14 -2.58 -5.64 1.36
N ALA A 15 -3.02 -5.93 2.59
CA ALA A 15 -2.22 -6.59 3.62
C ALA A 15 -1.76 -7.99 3.19
N LYS A 16 -2.65 -8.80 2.60
CA LYS A 16 -2.30 -10.12 2.06
C LYS A 16 -1.29 -10.03 0.92
N ALA A 17 -1.51 -9.14 -0.04
CA ALA A 17 -0.61 -8.95 -1.17
C ALA A 17 0.79 -8.48 -0.71
N MET A 18 0.83 -7.57 0.26
CA MET A 18 2.08 -7.12 0.88
C MET A 18 2.79 -8.26 1.62
N GLY A 19 2.07 -9.08 2.39
CA GLY A 19 2.63 -10.26 3.05
C GLY A 19 3.30 -11.20 2.06
N GLN A 20 2.59 -11.58 0.98
CA GLN A 20 3.11 -12.45 -0.08
C GLN A 20 4.36 -11.87 -0.76
N TRP A 21 4.34 -10.57 -1.06
CA TRP A 21 5.50 -9.91 -1.66
C TRP A 21 6.70 -9.88 -0.72
N LEU A 22 6.51 -9.55 0.56
CA LEU A 22 7.58 -9.54 1.55
C LEU A 22 8.18 -10.95 1.70
N GLU A 23 7.37 -12.03 1.65
CA GLU A 23 7.84 -13.42 1.78
C GLU A 23 8.84 -13.75 0.67
N GLY A 24 8.55 -13.33 -0.56
CA GLY A 24 9.44 -13.53 -1.71
C GLY A 24 10.65 -12.59 -1.77
N ARG A 25 10.62 -11.45 -1.07
CA ARG A 25 11.68 -10.42 -1.17
C ARG A 25 12.96 -10.78 -0.40
N GLY A 26 12.85 -11.57 0.67
CA GLY A 26 13.96 -11.86 1.59
C GLY A 26 14.50 -10.62 2.33
N ARG A 27 15.58 -10.79 3.11
CA ARG A 27 16.27 -9.72 3.88
C ARG A 27 15.40 -8.94 4.88
N LEU A 28 14.31 -9.53 5.33
CA LEU A 28 13.50 -8.92 6.39
C LEU A 28 14.23 -9.01 7.72
N HIS A 29 14.16 -7.93 8.50
CA HIS A 29 14.74 -7.91 9.83
C HIS A 29 14.09 -8.95 10.77
N GLN A 30 12.83 -9.29 10.52
CA GLN A 30 12.10 -10.36 11.18
C GLN A 30 11.39 -11.26 10.16
N PRO A 31 11.17 -12.55 10.47
CA PRO A 31 10.32 -13.41 9.64
C PRO A 31 8.91 -12.83 9.53
N ILE A 32 8.27 -12.90 8.36
CA ILE A 32 6.86 -12.50 8.19
C ILE A 32 5.93 -13.35 9.02
N ALA A 33 6.30 -14.61 9.28
CA ALA A 33 5.55 -15.49 10.17
C ALA A 33 5.40 -14.90 11.60
N ALA A 34 6.21 -13.91 11.98
CA ALA A 34 6.07 -13.19 13.26
C ALA A 34 5.01 -12.07 13.22
N LEU A 35 4.54 -11.66 12.03
CA LEU A 35 3.52 -10.63 11.85
C LEU A 35 2.12 -11.25 11.83
N THR A 36 1.23 -10.68 12.63
CA THR A 36 -0.19 -10.96 12.63
C THR A 36 -0.88 -10.21 11.49
N LEU A 37 -2.08 -10.68 11.11
CA LEU A 37 -2.86 -10.02 10.07
C LEU A 37 -3.23 -8.56 10.41
N PRO A 38 -3.62 -8.20 11.65
CA PRO A 38 -3.82 -6.80 12.02
C PRO A 38 -2.57 -5.93 11.87
N GLU A 39 -1.37 -6.46 12.13
CA GLU A 39 -0.11 -5.72 11.93
C GLU A 39 0.15 -5.48 10.43
N LEU A 40 -0.12 -6.48 9.59
CA LEU A 40 -0.05 -6.32 8.13
C LEU A 40 -1.09 -5.33 7.61
N GLU A 41 -2.31 -5.35 8.16
CA GLU A 41 -3.37 -4.38 7.82
C GLU A 41 -2.95 -2.94 8.20
N ALA A 42 -2.37 -2.73 9.39
CA ALA A 42 -1.87 -1.43 9.82
C ALA A 42 -0.70 -0.94 8.94
N MET A 43 0.22 -1.83 8.58
CA MET A 43 1.32 -1.53 7.65
C MET A 43 0.80 -1.16 6.25
N ALA A 44 -0.18 -1.90 5.73
CA ALA A 44 -0.76 -1.65 4.41
C ALA A 44 -1.48 -0.30 4.38
N ALA A 45 -2.26 0.02 5.40
CA ALA A 45 -2.93 1.31 5.52
C ALA A 45 -1.93 2.48 5.51
N ASN A 46 -0.85 2.38 6.29
CA ASN A 46 0.20 3.40 6.32
C ASN A 46 0.93 3.53 4.97
N ALA A 47 1.29 2.40 4.34
CA ALA A 47 1.94 2.38 3.05
C ALA A 47 1.09 3.02 1.95
N ILE A 48 -0.20 2.69 1.88
CA ILE A 48 -1.17 3.28 0.94
C ILE A 48 -1.27 4.79 1.17
N ALA A 49 -1.53 5.23 2.40
CA ALA A 49 -1.68 6.65 2.72
C ALA A 49 -0.42 7.45 2.33
N ARG A 50 0.76 6.93 2.69
CA ARG A 50 2.04 7.56 2.36
C ARG A 50 2.31 7.58 0.86
N PHE A 51 1.97 6.51 0.13
CA PHE A 51 2.10 6.46 -1.31
C PHE A 51 1.25 7.54 -1.98
N ILE A 52 -0.03 7.65 -1.62
CA ILE A 52 -0.93 8.67 -2.18
C ILE A 52 -0.36 10.09 -1.97
N VAL A 53 0.07 10.42 -0.75
CA VAL A 53 0.63 11.74 -0.43
C VAL A 53 1.89 12.03 -1.26
N LEU A 54 2.86 11.11 -1.27
CA LEU A 54 4.12 11.32 -1.97
C LEU A 54 3.93 11.37 -3.49
N ALA A 55 3.08 10.50 -4.05
CA ALA A 55 2.76 10.51 -5.47
C ALA A 55 2.04 11.81 -5.88
N SER A 56 1.09 12.28 -5.07
CA SER A 56 0.38 13.54 -5.32
C SER A 56 1.33 14.74 -5.32
N HIS A 57 2.28 14.79 -4.38
CA HIS A 57 3.30 15.83 -4.36
C HIS A 57 4.19 15.75 -5.61
N ARG A 58 4.62 14.55 -6.01
CA ARG A 58 5.46 14.37 -7.20
C ARG A 58 4.75 14.81 -8.48
N ILE A 59 3.47 14.47 -8.65
CA ILE A 59 2.67 14.92 -9.81
C ILE A 59 2.58 16.45 -9.85
N LYS A 60 2.40 17.08 -8.69
CA LYS A 60 2.35 18.55 -8.60
C LYS A 60 3.69 19.20 -8.93
N ASP A 61 4.78 18.68 -8.38
CA ASP A 61 6.10 19.33 -8.42
C ASP A 61 6.89 18.98 -9.70
N GLN A 62 6.62 17.82 -10.31
CA GLN A 62 7.31 17.30 -11.50
C GLN A 62 6.31 16.61 -12.45
N PRO A 63 5.35 17.36 -13.04
CA PRO A 63 4.25 16.77 -13.80
C PRO A 63 4.71 15.97 -15.03
N ASP A 64 5.73 16.46 -15.74
CA ASP A 64 6.25 15.82 -16.97
C ASP A 64 6.93 14.46 -16.68
N ASP A 65 7.40 14.24 -15.45
CA ASP A 65 8.06 13.00 -15.00
C ASP A 65 7.11 12.08 -14.19
N ALA A 66 5.81 12.38 -14.17
CA ALA A 66 4.83 11.73 -13.31
C ALA A 66 3.62 11.15 -14.06
N GLU A 67 3.73 10.94 -15.37
CA GLU A 67 2.64 10.40 -16.21
C GLU A 67 2.16 9.02 -15.70
N ASP A 68 3.08 8.11 -15.40
CA ASP A 68 2.74 6.77 -14.86
C ASP A 68 2.04 6.84 -13.50
N LEU A 69 2.46 7.75 -12.62
CA LEU A 69 1.84 7.95 -11.31
C LEU A 69 0.43 8.54 -11.46
N THR A 70 0.27 9.50 -12.38
CA THR A 70 -1.04 10.10 -12.69
C THR A 70 -2.00 9.03 -13.19
N ARG A 71 -1.55 8.19 -14.12
CA ARG A 71 -2.34 7.06 -14.63
C ARG A 71 -2.70 6.08 -13.52
N LEU A 72 -1.73 5.65 -12.72
CA LEU A 72 -1.95 4.69 -11.63
C LEU A 72 -2.97 5.19 -10.59
N LEU A 73 -2.98 6.49 -10.28
CA LEU A 73 -3.90 7.06 -9.29
C LEU A 73 -5.30 7.36 -9.83
N LEU A 74 -5.43 7.66 -11.13
CA LEU A 74 -6.69 8.04 -11.75
C LEU A 74 -7.41 6.89 -12.46
N GLY A 75 -6.70 5.80 -12.78
CA GLY A 75 -7.20 4.64 -13.52
C GLY A 75 -7.06 4.79 -15.03
#